data_AF-A0A210VQZ0-F1
#
_entry.id   AF-A0A210VQZ0-F1
#
_cell.length_a   1.000
_cell.length_b   1.000
_cell.length_c   1.000
_cell.angle_alpha   90.00
_cell.angle_beta   90.00
_cell.angle_gamma   90.00
#
_symmetry.space_group_name_H-M   'P 1'
#
loop_
_entity.id
_entity.type
_entity.pdbx_description
1 polymer ?
#
loop_
_entity_poly.entity_id
_entity_poly.type
_entity_poly.pdbx_seq_one_letter_code
_entity_poly.pdbx_strand_id
1 'polypeptide(L)'
;MTETSTQTSAPATPVKAHIDPSWRPILEEICLLKDALDHAFRWHGEGGNEAWIDDALRPHGLDLQDFAEGSKEDGPTFPDRFVAMLLGRAFCRRDLQSSVQLMEIPPWAVLGWVRKDLYKETPSLPREDLELRALAANQWDGTESSVDVWTGLPLYLAGEGKNRTQLQRLAGVDRLALVVEHRFPEIPGFIASPVPFFPWAVAIQSDTHPIEVLPFRKITEQLVLKLGLKWDPKPSWRALTALMQRGDRPLRFLRWAAHGWQTRPGHALRLRLIAGDRNYGGTRLADAVLGEYQTPSP
;
A
#
# COMPACT_ATOMS: atom_id res chain seq x y z
N MET A 1 -1.81 -15.57 -50.24
CA MET A 1 -2.02 -15.89 -48.82
C MET A 1 -0.65 -15.83 -48.18
N THR A 2 -0.40 -14.78 -47.41
CA THR A 2 0.91 -14.50 -46.82
C THR A 2 0.88 -15.02 -45.40
N GLU A 3 1.58 -16.12 -45.13
CA GLU A 3 1.83 -16.59 -43.78
C GLU A 3 2.76 -15.60 -43.08
N THR A 4 2.20 -14.76 -42.21
CA THR A 4 2.98 -14.03 -41.22
C THR A 4 3.43 -15.03 -40.17
N SER A 5 4.62 -15.58 -40.39
CA SER A 5 5.50 -16.16 -39.37
C SER A 5 5.51 -15.22 -38.16
N THR A 6 4.76 -15.60 -37.13
CA THR A 6 4.87 -14.96 -35.81
C THR A 6 6.15 -15.55 -35.22
N GLN A 7 7.25 -14.80 -35.36
CA GLN A 7 8.49 -15.14 -34.67
C GLN A 7 8.21 -15.09 -33.17
N THR A 8 7.95 -16.25 -32.58
CA THR A 8 8.00 -16.47 -31.14
C THR A 8 9.47 -16.34 -30.75
N SER A 9 9.91 -15.11 -30.45
CA SER A 9 11.22 -14.89 -29.86
C SER A 9 11.34 -15.74 -28.60
N ALA A 10 12.47 -16.43 -28.45
CA ALA A 10 12.82 -17.13 -27.21
C ALA A 10 12.52 -16.24 -25.99
N PRO A 11 12.08 -16.81 -24.84
CA PRO A 11 11.82 -16.00 -23.66
C PRO A 11 13.06 -15.18 -23.36
N ALA A 12 12.91 -13.86 -23.29
CA ALA A 12 14.01 -12.98 -22.92
C ALA A 12 14.60 -13.52 -21.62
N THR A 13 15.90 -13.81 -21.57
CA THR A 13 16.56 -14.25 -20.35
C THR A 13 16.19 -13.28 -19.23
N PRO A 14 15.58 -13.74 -18.13
CA PRO A 14 15.15 -12.85 -17.06
C PRO A 14 16.33 -12.03 -16.54
N VAL A 15 16.13 -10.73 -16.36
CA VAL A 15 17.15 -9.86 -15.77
C VAL A 15 16.89 -9.71 -14.29
N LYS A 16 17.92 -9.92 -13.46
CA LYS A 16 17.78 -9.75 -12.01
C LYS A 16 17.57 -8.28 -11.66
N ALA A 17 16.56 -7.99 -10.83
CA ALA A 17 16.34 -6.65 -10.31
C ALA A 17 17.50 -6.26 -9.37
N HIS A 18 18.20 -5.18 -9.72
CA HIS A 18 19.24 -4.60 -8.89
C HIS A 18 18.63 -3.56 -7.95
N ILE A 19 18.32 -3.99 -6.73
CA ILE A 19 17.78 -3.13 -5.67
C ILE A 19 18.86 -2.90 -4.62
N ASP A 20 19.12 -1.65 -4.25
CA ASP A 20 20.00 -1.31 -3.13
C ASP A 20 19.51 -2.03 -1.85
N PRO A 21 20.33 -2.89 -1.22
CA PRO A 21 19.92 -3.70 -0.06
C PRO A 21 19.39 -2.89 1.12
N SER A 22 19.76 -1.62 1.25
CA SER A 22 19.25 -0.76 2.33
C SER A 22 17.77 -0.39 2.19
N TRP A 23 17.12 -0.71 1.06
CA TRP A 23 15.66 -0.66 0.91
C TRP A 23 14.92 -1.78 1.63
N ARG A 24 15.57 -2.95 1.79
CA ARG A 24 14.90 -4.16 2.26
C ARG A 24 14.13 -3.97 3.57
N PRO A 25 14.69 -3.36 4.64
CA PRO A 25 13.96 -3.21 5.90
C PRO A 25 12.64 -2.44 5.74
N ILE A 26 12.61 -1.45 4.85
CA ILE A 26 11.43 -0.61 4.60
C ILE A 26 10.41 -1.37 3.76
N LEU A 27 10.84 -1.98 2.65
CA LEU A 27 9.92 -2.68 1.74
C LEU A 27 9.30 -3.92 2.37
N GLU A 28 10.09 -4.64 3.19
CA GLU A 28 9.61 -5.83 3.91
C GLU A 28 8.53 -5.43 4.94
N GLU A 29 8.71 -4.35 5.70
CA GLU A 29 7.70 -3.80 6.62
C GLU A 29 6.42 -3.37 5.87
N ILE A 30 6.55 -2.67 4.73
CA ILE A 30 5.43 -2.26 3.87
C ILE A 30 4.62 -3.46 3.42
N CYS A 31 5.30 -4.48 2.91
CA CYS A 31 4.65 -5.65 2.39
C CYS A 31 3.97 -6.48 3.48
N LEU A 32 4.60 -6.64 4.64
CA LEU A 32 4.02 -7.32 5.80
C LEU A 32 2.78 -6.57 6.31
N LEU A 33 2.84 -5.24 6.42
CA LEU A 33 1.69 -4.42 6.82
C LEU A 33 0.52 -4.60 5.83
N LYS A 34 0.79 -4.58 4.53
CA LYS A 34 -0.25 -4.77 3.52
C LYS A 34 -0.89 -6.15 3.64
N ASP A 35 -0.07 -7.20 3.73
CA ASP A 35 -0.56 -8.57 3.90
C ASP A 35 -1.41 -8.63 5.19
N ALA A 36 -0.95 -8.08 6.31
CA ALA A 36 -1.71 -8.07 7.57
C ALA A 36 -3.05 -7.32 7.48
N LEU A 37 -3.12 -6.20 6.76
CA LEU A 37 -4.37 -5.47 6.55
C LEU A 37 -5.33 -6.22 5.63
N ASP A 38 -4.84 -6.81 4.54
CA ASP A 38 -5.64 -7.70 3.69
C ASP A 38 -6.26 -8.84 4.53
N HIS A 39 -5.45 -9.44 5.40
CA HIS A 39 -5.87 -10.47 6.34
C HIS A 39 -6.98 -9.96 7.29
N ALA A 40 -6.73 -8.82 7.94
CA ALA A 40 -7.62 -8.25 8.95
C ALA A 40 -8.99 -7.84 8.37
N PHE A 41 -9.04 -7.19 7.21
CA PHE A 41 -10.32 -6.75 6.61
C PHE A 41 -11.12 -7.88 5.99
N ARG A 42 -10.44 -8.86 5.37
CA ARG A 42 -11.12 -9.84 4.52
C ARG A 42 -11.47 -11.14 5.23
N TRP A 43 -10.74 -11.50 6.30
CA TRP A 43 -10.85 -12.81 6.94
C TRP A 43 -10.65 -12.75 8.46
N HIS A 44 -11.12 -11.67 9.10
CA HIS A 44 -11.09 -11.55 10.55
C HIS A 44 -11.67 -12.80 11.25
N GLY A 45 -10.85 -13.48 12.07
CA GLY A 45 -11.24 -14.70 12.79
C GLY A 45 -11.34 -15.97 11.94
N GLU A 46 -10.92 -15.92 10.68
CA GLU A 46 -10.94 -17.04 9.77
C GLU A 46 -9.53 -17.37 9.25
N GLY A 47 -8.73 -18.18 9.96
CA GLY A 47 -7.52 -18.73 9.32
C GLY A 47 -6.41 -19.26 10.21
N GLY A 48 -6.48 -19.11 11.54
CA GLY A 48 -5.44 -19.61 12.43
C GLY A 48 -4.12 -18.83 12.39
N ASN A 49 -4.13 -17.65 11.76
CA ASN A 49 -2.97 -16.77 11.59
C ASN A 49 -3.05 -15.50 12.46
N GLU A 50 -3.95 -15.46 13.44
CA GLU A 50 -4.29 -14.28 14.22
C GLU A 50 -3.06 -13.71 14.94
N ALA A 51 -2.23 -14.57 15.53
CA ALA A 51 -0.99 -14.16 16.19
C ALA A 51 -0.01 -13.46 15.23
N TRP A 52 0.13 -13.97 14.00
CA TRP A 52 0.98 -13.36 12.99
C TRP A 52 0.44 -12.00 12.52
N ILE A 53 -0.89 -11.88 12.34
CA ILE A 53 -1.53 -10.62 11.96
C ILE A 53 -1.27 -9.56 13.04
N ASP A 54 -1.51 -9.90 14.31
CA ASP A 54 -1.26 -9.00 15.44
C ASP A 54 0.22 -8.60 15.54
N ASP A 55 1.15 -9.54 15.35
CA ASP A 55 2.58 -9.25 15.34
C ASP A 55 2.98 -8.28 14.21
N ALA A 56 2.36 -8.39 13.04
CA ALA A 56 2.59 -7.49 11.90
C ALA A 56 1.92 -6.11 12.08
N LEU A 57 0.77 -6.03 12.75
CA LEU A 57 0.04 -4.78 13.00
C LEU A 57 0.58 -3.98 14.20
N ARG A 58 1.10 -4.67 15.22
CA ARG A 58 1.58 -4.07 16.48
C ARG A 58 2.63 -2.95 16.31
N PRO A 59 3.64 -3.04 15.42
CA PRO A 59 4.59 -1.96 15.17
C PRO A 59 3.91 -0.66 14.68
N HIS A 60 2.70 -0.78 14.15
CA HIS A 60 1.87 0.33 13.72
C HIS A 60 0.82 0.73 14.77
N GLY A 61 0.78 0.11 15.95
CA GLY A 61 -0.23 0.41 16.98
C GLY A 61 -1.65 0.08 16.54
N LEU A 62 -1.80 -1.05 15.86
CA LEU A 62 -3.06 -1.66 15.44
C LEU A 62 -3.06 -3.10 15.96
N ASP A 63 -4.25 -3.68 16.11
CA ASP A 63 -4.45 -5.10 16.35
C ASP A 63 -5.59 -5.64 15.48
N LEU A 64 -5.78 -6.96 15.48
CA LEU A 64 -6.82 -7.62 14.69
C LEU A 64 -8.23 -7.19 15.12
N GLN A 65 -8.44 -6.98 16.43
CA GLN A 65 -9.74 -6.63 17.00
C GLN A 65 -10.26 -5.27 16.50
N ASP A 66 -9.35 -4.37 16.14
CA ASP A 66 -9.65 -3.10 15.50
C ASP A 66 -10.44 -3.25 14.19
N PHE A 67 -10.33 -4.39 13.52
CA PHE A 67 -10.96 -4.67 12.23
C PHE A 67 -12.15 -5.63 12.34
N ALA A 68 -12.61 -5.93 13.55
CA ALA A 68 -13.71 -6.88 13.80
C ALA A 68 -15.04 -6.51 13.11
N GLU A 69 -15.27 -5.21 12.89
CA GLU A 69 -16.46 -4.68 12.20
C GLU A 69 -16.18 -4.37 10.71
N GLY A 70 -14.95 -4.56 10.24
CA GLY A 70 -14.56 -4.28 8.86
C GLY A 70 -15.04 -5.35 7.88
N SER A 71 -15.22 -4.97 6.62
CA SER A 71 -15.51 -5.90 5.54
C SER A 71 -14.34 -6.03 4.55
N LYS A 72 -14.33 -7.12 3.78
CA LYS A 72 -13.39 -7.34 2.67
C LYS A 72 -13.33 -6.21 1.64
N GLU A 73 -14.38 -5.37 1.59
CA GLU A 73 -14.52 -4.27 0.64
C GLU A 73 -13.95 -2.96 1.19
N ASP A 74 -13.68 -2.91 2.49
CA ASP A 74 -13.13 -1.77 3.21
C ASP A 74 -11.59 -1.81 3.26
N GLY A 75 -10.91 -2.88 2.83
CA GLY A 75 -9.45 -2.96 2.91
C GLY A 75 -8.70 -2.21 1.79
N PRO A 76 -7.38 -1.96 1.96
CA PRO A 76 -6.48 -1.52 0.89
C PRO A 76 -6.15 -2.66 -0.08
N THR A 77 -7.19 -3.33 -0.59
CA THR A 77 -7.09 -4.58 -1.35
C THR A 77 -6.19 -4.43 -2.57
N PHE A 78 -6.27 -3.27 -3.22
CA PHE A 78 -5.45 -2.93 -4.38
C PHE A 78 -4.09 -2.37 -3.96
N PRO A 79 -2.96 -2.92 -4.47
CA PRO A 79 -1.61 -2.47 -4.12
C PRO A 79 -1.35 -0.97 -4.31
N ASP A 80 -1.91 -0.36 -5.35
CA ASP A 80 -1.78 1.08 -5.64
C ASP A 80 -2.51 1.96 -4.62
N ARG A 81 -3.70 1.54 -4.17
CA ARG A 81 -4.42 2.22 -3.08
C ARG A 81 -3.65 2.14 -1.78
N PHE A 82 -2.99 1.01 -1.50
CA PHE A 82 -2.12 0.91 -0.33
C PHE A 82 -0.93 1.87 -0.42
N VAL A 83 -0.27 1.96 -1.58
CA VAL A 83 0.81 2.95 -1.78
C VAL A 83 0.31 4.38 -1.59
N ALA A 84 -0.91 4.71 -2.03
CA ALA A 84 -1.50 6.01 -1.79
C ALA A 84 -1.73 6.30 -0.29
N MET A 85 -2.00 5.28 0.53
CA MET A 85 -2.03 5.42 2.00
C MET A 85 -0.66 5.66 2.63
N LEU A 86 0.44 5.47 1.89
CA LEU A 86 1.80 5.72 2.36
C LEU A 86 2.36 7.05 1.85
N LEU A 87 2.13 7.37 0.57
CA LEU A 87 2.79 8.47 -0.14
C LEU A 87 1.82 9.49 -0.77
N GLY A 88 0.52 9.27 -0.66
CA GLY A 88 -0.53 10.16 -1.19
C GLY A 88 -1.00 9.79 -2.59
N ARG A 89 -2.10 10.40 -3.04
CA ARG A 89 -2.79 10.06 -4.30
C ARG A 89 -1.96 10.25 -5.57
N ALA A 90 -0.91 11.08 -5.52
CA ALA A 90 0.00 11.23 -6.65
C ALA A 90 0.67 9.91 -7.05
N PHE A 91 0.75 8.94 -6.12
CA PHE A 91 1.27 7.59 -6.32
C PHE A 91 0.18 6.54 -6.60
N CYS A 92 -1.05 6.95 -6.93
CA CYS A 92 -2.00 6.03 -7.57
C CYS A 92 -1.56 5.76 -9.02
N ARG A 93 -1.79 4.54 -9.52
CA ARG A 93 -1.51 4.18 -10.93
C ARG A 93 -2.13 5.22 -11.87
N ARG A 94 -1.33 5.70 -12.82
CA ARG A 94 -1.79 6.52 -13.94
C ARG A 94 -1.39 5.82 -15.24
N ASP A 95 -2.29 5.82 -16.22
CA ASP A 95 -2.06 5.21 -17.52
C ASP A 95 -0.96 5.97 -18.28
N LEU A 96 0.28 5.50 -18.20
CA LEU A 96 1.36 5.86 -19.11
C LEU A 96 2.26 4.65 -19.37
N GLN A 97 2.60 4.43 -20.64
CA GLN A 97 3.46 3.34 -21.10
C GLN A 97 4.94 3.63 -20.80
N SER A 98 5.65 2.63 -20.26
CA SER A 98 7.09 2.46 -20.49
C SER A 98 7.49 0.99 -20.38
N SER A 99 8.44 0.60 -21.24
CA SER A 99 9.19 -0.66 -21.35
C SER A 99 8.71 -1.86 -20.55
N VAL A 100 8.38 -2.93 -21.27
CA VAL A 100 8.09 -4.25 -20.70
C VAL A 100 9.39 -5.06 -20.68
N GLN A 101 9.92 -5.34 -19.49
CA GLN A 101 11.10 -6.21 -19.31
C GLN A 101 10.77 -7.37 -18.37
N LEU A 102 11.16 -8.59 -18.74
CA LEU A 102 11.05 -9.75 -17.86
C LEU A 102 12.17 -9.70 -16.81
N MET A 103 11.79 -9.69 -15.53
CA MET A 103 12.73 -9.57 -14.42
C MET A 103 12.51 -10.61 -13.31
N GLU A 104 13.61 -10.98 -12.66
CA GLU A 104 13.62 -11.68 -11.36
C GLU A 104 13.68 -10.64 -10.23
N ILE A 105 12.60 -10.55 -9.46
CA ILE A 105 12.40 -9.52 -8.46
C ILE A 105 12.45 -10.17 -7.07
N PRO A 106 13.26 -9.65 -6.13
CA PRO A 106 13.28 -10.17 -4.78
C PRO A 106 11.88 -10.17 -4.14
N PRO A 107 11.48 -11.23 -3.42
CA PRO A 107 10.10 -11.38 -2.97
C PRO A 107 9.69 -10.40 -1.88
N TRP A 108 10.66 -9.80 -1.19
CA TRP A 108 10.45 -8.73 -0.21
C TRP A 108 10.17 -7.35 -0.85
N ALA A 109 10.36 -7.21 -2.17
CA ALA A 109 10.13 -5.97 -2.91
C ALA A 109 8.79 -5.94 -3.66
N VAL A 110 7.96 -6.99 -3.55
CA VAL A 110 6.71 -7.11 -4.30
C VAL A 110 5.51 -7.01 -3.37
N LEU A 111 4.68 -6.01 -3.64
CA LEU A 111 3.35 -5.81 -3.06
C LEU A 111 2.32 -6.47 -3.98
N GLY A 112 1.42 -7.28 -3.42
CA GLY A 112 0.43 -7.97 -4.24
C GLY A 112 -0.82 -8.33 -3.46
N TRP A 113 -1.51 -9.35 -3.96
CA TRP A 113 -2.80 -9.79 -3.44
C TRP A 113 -2.61 -11.00 -2.55
N VAL A 114 -3.44 -11.11 -1.52
CA VAL A 114 -3.57 -12.34 -0.77
C VAL A 114 -4.64 -13.22 -1.44
N ARG A 115 -4.29 -14.46 -1.84
CA ARG A 115 -5.18 -15.35 -2.63
C ARG A 115 -6.25 -16.00 -1.75
N LYS A 116 -7.54 -15.83 -2.12
CA LYS A 116 -8.70 -16.39 -1.39
C LYS A 116 -8.63 -17.89 -1.06
N ASP A 117 -8.10 -18.72 -1.96
CA ASP A 117 -8.24 -20.19 -1.84
C ASP A 117 -7.04 -20.88 -1.18
N LEU A 118 -5.87 -20.23 -1.10
CA LEU A 118 -4.65 -20.80 -0.50
C LEU A 118 -4.20 -20.05 0.76
N TYR A 119 -4.95 -19.02 1.13
CA TYR A 119 -4.69 -18.10 2.22
C TYR A 119 -4.50 -18.77 3.59
N LYS A 120 -5.39 -19.69 3.97
CA LYS A 120 -5.35 -20.33 5.30
C LYS A 120 -4.14 -21.28 5.40
N GLU A 121 -3.84 -21.97 4.32
CA GLU A 121 -2.77 -22.97 4.29
C GLU A 121 -1.39 -22.34 4.17
N THR A 122 -1.22 -21.33 3.32
CA THR A 122 0.11 -20.86 2.89
C THR A 122 1.04 -20.54 4.06
N PRO A 123 0.64 -19.77 5.10
CA PRO A 123 1.54 -19.51 6.23
C PRO A 123 1.91 -20.76 7.06
N SER A 124 1.10 -21.81 7.01
CA SER A 124 1.30 -23.07 7.74
C SER A 124 1.99 -24.17 6.92
N LEU A 125 2.22 -23.96 5.62
CA LEU A 125 2.85 -24.96 4.77
C LEU A 125 4.34 -25.13 5.12
N PRO A 126 4.88 -26.35 5.02
CA PRO A 126 6.32 -26.58 5.07
C PRO A 126 7.07 -25.75 4.03
N ARG A 127 8.31 -25.37 4.34
CA ARG A 127 9.15 -24.56 3.44
C ARG A 127 9.32 -25.18 2.05
N GLU A 128 9.51 -26.50 1.99
CA GLU A 128 9.67 -27.23 0.71
C GLU A 128 8.43 -27.12 -0.18
N ASP A 129 7.23 -27.23 0.41
CA ASP A 129 5.96 -27.08 -0.30
C ASP A 129 5.76 -25.64 -0.78
N LEU A 130 6.16 -24.66 0.04
CA LEU A 130 6.13 -23.24 -0.33
C LEU A 130 7.04 -22.98 -1.53
N GLU A 131 8.27 -23.48 -1.51
CA GLU A 131 9.24 -23.36 -2.59
C GLU A 131 8.73 -24.02 -3.88
N LEU A 132 8.23 -25.24 -3.81
CA LEU A 132 7.64 -25.94 -4.96
C LEU A 132 6.47 -25.16 -5.57
N ARG A 133 5.53 -24.68 -4.75
CA ARG A 133 4.38 -23.90 -5.21
C ARG A 133 4.80 -22.54 -5.77
N ALA A 134 5.84 -21.92 -5.23
CA ALA A 134 6.39 -20.65 -5.70
C ALA A 134 7.09 -20.82 -7.06
N LEU A 135 7.92 -21.85 -7.22
CA LEU A 135 8.56 -22.19 -8.49
C LEU A 135 7.52 -22.53 -9.56
N ALA A 136 6.49 -23.31 -9.22
CA ALA A 136 5.36 -23.57 -10.11
C ALA A 136 4.59 -22.29 -10.47
N ALA A 137 4.55 -21.27 -9.60
CA ALA A 137 3.95 -19.98 -9.90
C ALA A 137 4.75 -19.17 -10.93
N ASN A 138 6.06 -19.38 -10.98
CA ASN A 138 6.96 -18.75 -11.93
C ASN A 138 7.02 -19.50 -13.27
N GLN A 139 6.40 -20.67 -13.38
CA GLN A 139 6.29 -21.38 -14.66
C GLN A 139 5.40 -20.56 -15.60
N TRP A 140 6.02 -20.06 -16.67
CA TRP A 140 5.37 -19.23 -17.67
C TRP A 140 4.38 -20.05 -18.49
N ASP A 141 3.07 -19.80 -18.31
CA ASP A 141 1.99 -20.45 -19.07
C ASP A 141 1.48 -19.61 -20.25
N GLY A 142 2.19 -18.53 -20.61
CA GLY A 142 1.79 -17.58 -21.65
C GLY A 142 0.77 -16.54 -21.20
N THR A 143 0.33 -16.58 -19.94
CA THR A 143 -0.53 -15.54 -19.37
C THR A 143 0.34 -14.62 -18.51
N GLU A 144 0.79 -13.51 -19.09
CA GLU A 144 1.75 -12.60 -18.45
C GLU A 144 1.23 -12.11 -17.08
N SER A 145 2.08 -12.18 -16.04
CA SER A 145 1.86 -11.48 -14.78
C SER A 145 2.73 -10.24 -14.81
N SER A 146 2.10 -9.07 -14.93
CA SER A 146 2.80 -7.80 -14.87
C SER A 146 2.88 -7.27 -13.44
N VAL A 147 3.94 -6.51 -13.19
CA VAL A 147 4.10 -5.67 -12.01
C VAL A 147 4.36 -4.24 -12.47
N ASP A 148 3.79 -3.27 -11.76
CA ASP A 148 4.10 -1.87 -11.96
C ASP A 148 5.18 -1.42 -10.98
N VAL A 149 6.03 -0.49 -11.36
CA VAL A 149 7.02 0.12 -10.45
C VAL A 149 7.21 1.58 -10.83
N TRP A 150 7.48 2.45 -9.85
CA TRP A 150 7.89 3.83 -10.14
C TRP A 150 9.41 3.95 -10.15
N THR A 151 9.97 4.67 -11.13
CA THR A 151 11.41 4.97 -11.19
C THR A 151 11.91 5.50 -9.86
N GLY A 152 12.96 4.88 -9.28
CA GLY A 152 13.54 5.31 -8.00
C GLY A 152 12.82 4.82 -6.73
N LEU A 153 11.64 4.21 -6.84
CA LEU A 153 10.94 3.52 -5.76
C LEU A 153 10.90 2.01 -6.09
N PRO A 154 11.79 1.18 -5.51
CA PRO A 154 11.89 -0.24 -5.85
C PRO A 154 10.78 -1.12 -5.22
N LEU A 155 9.54 -0.62 -5.19
CA LEU A 155 8.35 -1.32 -4.72
C LEU A 155 7.48 -1.73 -5.91
N TYR A 156 7.41 -3.03 -6.17
CA TYR A 156 6.75 -3.60 -7.35
C TYR A 156 5.31 -3.97 -7.02
N LEU A 157 4.34 -3.44 -7.76
CA LEU A 157 2.92 -3.61 -7.57
C LEU A 157 2.36 -4.67 -8.50
N ALA A 158 2.08 -5.84 -7.96
CA ALA A 158 1.56 -6.95 -8.73
C ALA A 158 0.10 -6.70 -9.14
N GLY A 159 -0.24 -6.90 -10.42
CA GLY A 159 -1.62 -6.81 -10.96
C GLY A 159 -2.67 -7.72 -10.29
N GLU A 160 -3.93 -7.68 -10.72
CA GLU A 160 -4.97 -8.57 -10.17
C GLU A 160 -4.87 -9.99 -10.74
N GLY A 161 -5.35 -11.01 -10.00
CA GLY A 161 -5.69 -12.32 -10.57
C GLY A 161 -4.58 -13.39 -10.63
N LYS A 162 -3.29 -13.07 -10.40
CA LYS A 162 -2.20 -14.07 -10.48
C LYS A 162 -1.18 -14.05 -9.35
N ASN A 163 -1.38 -13.20 -8.34
CA ASN A 163 -0.27 -12.72 -7.54
C ASN A 163 -0.22 -13.35 -6.17
N ARG A 164 0.71 -14.31 -6.05
CA ARG A 164 1.02 -15.12 -4.88
C ARG A 164 2.10 -14.45 -4.02
N THR A 165 2.11 -13.12 -3.87
CA THR A 165 3.28 -12.39 -3.33
C THR A 165 3.68 -12.85 -1.94
N GLN A 166 2.72 -13.18 -1.08
CA GLN A 166 2.99 -13.79 0.23
C GLN A 166 3.65 -15.17 0.11
N LEU A 167 3.26 -16.01 -0.87
CA LEU A 167 3.88 -17.32 -1.13
C LEU A 167 5.36 -17.17 -1.50
N GLN A 168 5.69 -16.30 -2.47
CA GLN A 168 7.09 -16.08 -2.84
C GLN A 168 7.92 -15.52 -1.67
N ARG A 169 7.33 -14.64 -0.85
CA ARG A 169 7.97 -14.09 0.35
C ARG A 169 8.27 -15.16 1.39
N LEU A 170 7.29 -15.99 1.72
CA LEU A 170 7.44 -17.09 2.67
C LEU A 170 8.38 -18.18 2.15
N ALA A 171 8.39 -18.44 0.85
CA ALA A 171 9.31 -19.37 0.20
C ALA A 171 10.74 -18.82 0.05
N GLY A 172 10.92 -17.50 0.10
CA GLY A 172 12.21 -16.86 -0.21
C GLY A 172 12.62 -17.00 -1.68
N VAL A 173 11.65 -17.13 -2.60
CA VAL A 173 11.87 -17.35 -4.03
C VAL A 173 11.64 -16.04 -4.79
N ASP A 174 12.62 -15.64 -5.61
CA ASP A 174 12.50 -14.47 -6.49
C ASP A 174 11.28 -14.60 -7.41
N ARG A 175 10.55 -13.51 -7.60
CA ARG A 175 9.38 -13.45 -8.46
C ARG A 175 9.80 -13.18 -9.90
N LEU A 176 9.30 -14.00 -10.82
CA LEU A 176 9.44 -13.73 -12.25
C LEU A 176 8.22 -12.92 -12.75
N ALA A 177 8.43 -11.72 -13.28
CA ALA A 177 7.34 -10.89 -13.79
C ALA A 177 7.78 -9.93 -14.90
N LEU A 178 6.82 -9.54 -15.75
CA LEU A 178 7.01 -8.41 -16.65
C LEU A 178 6.88 -7.11 -15.86
N VAL A 179 7.93 -6.31 -15.88
CA VAL A 179 7.95 -5.01 -15.20
C VAL A 179 7.48 -3.94 -16.17
N VAL A 180 6.49 -3.16 -15.72
CA VAL A 180 6.03 -1.93 -16.34
C VAL A 180 6.52 -0.78 -15.46
N GLU A 181 7.42 0.03 -16.01
CA GLU A 181 7.98 1.16 -15.28
C GLU A 181 7.18 2.44 -15.52
N HIS A 182 6.87 3.15 -14.45
CA HIS A 182 6.21 4.44 -14.44
C HIS A 182 7.20 5.52 -13.99
N ARG A 183 7.08 6.73 -14.53
CA ARG A 183 7.87 7.85 -14.04
C ARG A 183 7.48 8.18 -12.60
N PHE A 184 8.47 8.51 -11.77
CA PHE A 184 8.21 9.02 -10.43
C PHE A 184 7.33 10.29 -10.50
N PRO A 185 6.25 10.41 -9.72
CA PRO A 185 5.38 11.57 -9.76
C PRO A 185 6.11 12.86 -9.35
N GLU A 186 6.02 13.91 -10.18
CA GLU A 186 6.47 15.24 -9.79
C GLU A 186 5.45 15.89 -8.87
N ILE A 187 5.88 16.22 -7.64
CA ILE A 187 5.01 16.85 -6.63
C ILE A 187 5.68 18.16 -6.16
N PRO A 188 5.43 19.29 -6.84
CA PRO A 188 6.00 20.59 -6.46
C PRO A 188 5.66 20.96 -5.03
N GLY A 189 6.66 21.44 -4.28
CA GLY A 189 6.47 21.84 -2.88
C GLY A 189 6.17 20.68 -1.93
N PHE A 190 6.47 19.42 -2.30
CA PHE A 190 6.24 18.27 -1.43
C PHE A 190 6.85 18.46 -0.05
N ILE A 191 6.03 18.36 1.00
CA ILE A 191 6.45 18.32 2.41
C ILE A 191 5.61 17.27 3.13
N ALA A 192 6.28 16.31 3.76
CA ALA A 192 5.65 15.43 4.74
C ALA A 192 5.95 15.91 6.17
N SER A 193 4.95 15.87 7.05
CA SER A 193 5.09 16.34 8.44
C SER A 193 4.16 15.60 9.40
N PRO A 194 4.47 15.52 10.70
CA PRO A 194 3.57 14.96 11.70
C PRO A 194 2.26 15.74 11.82
N VAL A 195 1.16 15.09 12.23
CA VAL A 195 -0.09 15.77 12.61
C VAL A 195 -0.16 15.92 14.14
N PRO A 196 -0.46 17.12 14.68
CA PRO A 196 -0.65 17.30 16.12
C PRO A 196 -1.66 16.31 16.71
N PHE A 197 -1.40 15.79 17.91
CA PHE A 197 -2.26 14.86 18.67
C PHE A 197 -2.48 13.47 18.05
N PHE A 198 -2.09 13.23 16.80
CA PHE A 198 -2.19 11.94 16.11
C PHE A 198 -0.80 11.37 15.81
N PRO A 199 -0.19 10.62 16.75
CA PRO A 199 1.18 10.12 16.58
C PRO A 199 1.32 9.13 15.41
N TRP A 200 0.22 8.51 14.98
CA TRP A 200 0.16 7.61 13.83
C TRP A 200 0.01 8.32 12.48
N ALA A 201 -0.33 9.61 12.47
CA ALA A 201 -0.70 10.33 11.25
C ALA A 201 0.45 11.16 10.68
N VAL A 202 0.48 11.26 9.36
CA VAL A 202 1.37 12.12 8.60
C VAL A 202 0.55 12.97 7.63
N ALA A 203 0.89 14.25 7.52
CA ALA A 203 0.34 15.15 6.53
C ALA A 203 1.29 15.24 5.33
N ILE A 204 0.75 15.09 4.13
CA ILE A 204 1.44 15.40 2.88
C ILE A 204 0.89 16.71 2.34
N GLN A 205 1.79 17.62 2.02
CA GLN A 205 1.48 18.94 1.48
C GLN A 205 2.21 19.10 0.15
N SER A 206 1.59 19.79 -0.80
CA SER A 206 2.20 20.22 -2.04
C SER A 206 1.60 21.55 -2.48
N ASP A 207 2.23 22.20 -3.46
CA ASP A 207 1.76 23.47 -4.00
C ASP A 207 0.52 23.30 -4.88
N THR A 208 0.31 22.08 -5.40
CA THR A 208 -0.68 21.79 -6.44
C THR A 208 -1.79 20.84 -6.00
N HIS A 209 -1.68 20.25 -4.80
CA HIS A 209 -2.66 19.29 -4.28
C HIS A 209 -3.15 19.71 -2.88
N PRO A 210 -4.39 19.35 -2.51
CA PRO A 210 -4.87 19.51 -1.14
C PRO A 210 -3.97 18.79 -0.12
N ILE A 211 -3.99 19.25 1.13
CA ILE A 211 -3.30 18.55 2.22
C ILE A 211 -3.95 17.17 2.42
N GLU A 212 -3.17 16.12 2.29
CA GLU A 212 -3.58 14.74 2.54
C GLU A 212 -3.13 14.31 3.94
N VAL A 213 -3.96 13.55 4.66
CA VAL A 213 -3.61 12.97 5.96
C VAL A 213 -3.64 11.45 5.86
N LEU A 214 -2.50 10.81 6.14
CA LEU A 214 -2.29 9.39 5.92
C LEU A 214 -2.11 8.60 7.24
N PRO A 215 -2.52 7.32 7.30
CA PRO A 215 -2.65 6.57 8.55
C PRO A 215 -1.39 5.86 9.08
N PHE A 216 -0.24 5.99 8.38
CA PHE A 216 0.98 5.21 8.68
C PHE A 216 2.25 6.06 8.77
N ARG A 217 2.30 7.02 9.70
CA ARG A 217 3.42 7.95 9.87
C ARG A 217 4.80 7.29 9.86
N LYS A 218 5.03 6.28 10.70
CA LYS A 218 6.36 5.70 10.91
C LYS A 218 6.99 5.21 9.60
N ILE A 219 6.25 4.42 8.83
CA ILE A 219 6.76 3.86 7.58
C ILE A 219 6.77 4.90 6.46
N THR A 220 5.82 5.85 6.44
CA THR A 220 5.85 6.99 5.52
C THR A 220 7.08 7.87 5.76
N GLU A 221 7.44 8.16 7.00
CA GLU A 221 8.62 8.96 7.36
C GLU A 221 9.91 8.29 6.83
N GLN A 222 10.04 6.98 7.04
CA GLN A 222 11.17 6.20 6.49
C GLN A 222 11.21 6.24 4.96
N LEU A 223 10.06 6.05 4.30
CA LEU A 223 9.95 6.11 2.84
C LEU A 223 10.32 7.48 2.29
N VAL A 224 9.75 8.56 2.85
CA VAL A 224 9.99 9.95 2.44
C VAL A 224 11.49 10.26 2.56
N LEU A 225 12.11 9.95 3.70
CA LEU A 225 13.53 10.18 3.90
C LEU A 225 14.39 9.35 2.93
N LYS A 226 14.02 8.08 2.70
CA LYS A 226 14.74 7.18 1.79
C LYS A 226 14.65 7.63 0.32
N LEU A 227 13.51 8.21 -0.06
CA LEU A 227 13.27 8.81 -1.38
C LEU A 227 13.93 10.19 -1.55
N GLY A 228 14.56 10.74 -0.50
CA GLY A 228 15.12 12.10 -0.53
C GLY A 228 14.06 13.20 -0.58
N LEU A 229 12.81 12.87 -0.24
CA LEU A 229 11.71 13.83 -0.15
C LEU A 229 11.79 14.62 1.16
N LYS A 230 11.23 15.83 1.17
CA LYS A 230 11.33 16.74 2.30
C LYS A 230 10.43 16.30 3.47
N TRP A 231 11.07 16.12 4.62
CA TRP A 231 10.41 15.92 5.92
C TRP A 231 10.54 17.18 6.78
N ASP A 232 9.42 17.73 7.24
CA ASP A 232 9.40 18.79 8.26
C ASP A 232 9.04 18.16 9.62
N PRO A 233 9.97 18.18 10.61
CA PRO A 233 9.68 17.63 11.92
C PRO A 233 8.63 18.45 12.69
N LYS A 234 8.31 19.68 12.26
CA LYS A 234 7.29 20.51 12.88
C LYS A 234 5.89 19.97 12.54
N PRO A 235 5.01 19.80 13.55
CA PRO A 235 3.65 19.35 13.30
C PRO A 235 2.85 20.33 12.41
N SER A 236 2.10 19.80 11.45
CA SER A 236 1.24 20.59 10.57
C SER A 236 -0.10 20.92 11.24
N TRP A 237 -0.17 22.12 11.81
CA TRP A 237 -1.43 22.68 12.33
C TRP A 237 -2.48 22.89 11.22
N ARG A 238 -2.05 23.14 9.99
CA ARG A 238 -2.96 23.25 8.83
C ARG A 238 -3.67 21.93 8.56
N ALA A 239 -2.96 20.81 8.66
CA ALA A 239 -3.55 19.48 8.52
C ALA A 239 -4.56 19.18 9.65
N LEU A 240 -4.23 19.56 10.89
CA LEU A 240 -5.15 19.44 12.02
C LEU A 240 -6.44 20.23 11.76
N THR A 241 -6.32 21.50 11.37
CA THR A 241 -7.46 22.35 11.06
C THR A 241 -8.31 21.77 9.93
N ALA A 242 -7.68 21.22 8.89
CA ALA A 242 -8.39 20.56 7.79
C ALA A 242 -9.19 19.33 8.27
N LEU A 243 -8.66 18.52 9.19
CA LEU A 243 -9.40 17.42 9.81
C LEU A 243 -10.56 17.94 10.68
N MET A 244 -10.31 18.98 11.48
CA MET A 244 -11.29 19.56 12.41
C MET A 244 -12.49 20.20 11.72
N GLN A 245 -12.27 20.89 10.60
CA GLN A 245 -13.35 21.52 9.84
C GLN A 245 -14.28 20.51 9.18
N ARG A 246 -13.86 19.25 9.10
CA ARG A 246 -14.54 18.18 8.36
C ARG A 246 -15.17 17.11 9.27
N GLY A 247 -14.85 17.12 10.57
CA GLY A 247 -15.46 16.27 11.60
C GLY A 247 -16.36 17.06 12.56
N ASP A 248 -17.45 16.44 13.03
CA ASP A 248 -18.44 17.05 13.93
C ASP A 248 -17.87 17.93 15.06
N ARG A 249 -18.34 19.19 15.10
CA ARG A 249 -18.13 20.25 16.11
C ARG A 249 -16.71 20.33 16.74
N PRO A 250 -15.91 21.37 16.41
CA PRO A 250 -14.54 21.61 16.88
C PRO A 250 -14.27 21.42 18.39
N LEU A 251 -15.27 21.67 19.24
CA LEU A 251 -15.17 21.57 20.70
C LEU A 251 -15.11 20.11 21.22
N ARG A 252 -15.74 19.15 20.53
CA ARG A 252 -15.61 17.72 20.90
C ARG A 252 -14.22 17.20 20.53
N PHE A 253 -13.73 17.61 19.37
CA PHE A 253 -12.40 17.30 18.87
C PHE A 253 -11.27 17.81 19.77
N LEU A 254 -11.33 19.08 20.21
CA LEU A 254 -10.31 19.65 21.11
C LEU A 254 -10.27 18.95 22.48
N ARG A 255 -11.42 18.50 22.99
CA ARG A 255 -11.46 17.66 24.20
C ARG A 255 -10.86 16.28 23.97
N TRP A 256 -11.03 15.69 22.78
CA TRP A 256 -10.40 14.41 22.43
C TRP A 256 -8.88 14.52 22.28
N ALA A 257 -8.41 15.56 21.59
CA ALA A 257 -6.99 15.87 21.39
C ALA A 257 -6.24 16.09 22.71
N ALA A 258 -6.89 16.69 23.71
CA ALA A 258 -6.32 16.93 25.03
C ALA A 258 -6.13 15.67 25.90
N HIS A 259 -6.81 14.56 25.59
CA HIS A 259 -6.78 13.31 26.39
C HIS A 259 -5.97 12.19 25.75
N GLY A 260 -5.24 12.48 24.67
CA GLY A 260 -4.28 11.56 24.07
C GLY A 260 -4.87 10.54 23.09
N TRP A 261 -3.96 9.98 22.31
CA TRP A 261 -4.12 8.98 21.24
C TRP A 261 -4.92 7.72 21.59
N GLN A 262 -5.17 7.43 22.88
CA GLN A 262 -5.87 6.22 23.35
C GLN A 262 -7.40 6.37 23.38
N THR A 263 -7.94 7.52 22.99
CA THR A 263 -9.39 7.69 22.94
C THR A 263 -9.98 7.02 21.70
N ARG A 264 -11.09 6.26 21.88
CA ARG A 264 -11.86 5.59 20.79
C ARG A 264 -12.06 6.45 19.53
N PRO A 265 -12.29 7.77 19.59
CA PRO A 265 -12.53 8.58 18.38
C PRO A 265 -11.30 8.79 17.48
N GLY A 266 -10.11 8.99 18.05
CA GLY A 266 -8.88 9.15 17.25
C GLY A 266 -8.48 7.85 16.57
N HIS A 267 -8.70 6.74 17.27
CA HIS A 267 -8.55 5.39 16.72
C HIS A 267 -9.56 5.09 15.62
N ALA A 268 -10.84 5.41 15.84
CA ALA A 268 -11.88 5.26 14.83
C ALA A 268 -11.61 6.09 13.56
N LEU A 269 -11.06 7.30 13.68
CA LEU A 269 -10.64 8.10 12.52
C LEU A 269 -9.56 7.38 11.72
N ARG A 270 -8.56 6.82 12.39
CA ARG A 270 -7.49 6.05 11.74
C ARG A 270 -8.06 4.87 10.96
N LEU A 271 -8.94 4.08 11.59
CA LEU A 271 -9.56 2.92 10.96
C LEU A 271 -10.38 3.32 9.73
N ARG A 272 -11.08 4.46 9.77
CA ARG A 272 -11.79 5.01 8.60
C ARG A 272 -10.85 5.39 7.45
N LEU A 273 -9.69 5.98 7.75
CA LEU A 273 -8.69 6.31 6.73
C LEU A 273 -8.10 5.04 6.08
N ILE A 274 -7.88 4.00 6.87
CA ILE A 274 -7.44 2.69 6.37
C ILE A 274 -8.57 2.02 5.56
N ALA A 275 -9.81 2.19 5.99
CA ALA A 275 -10.99 1.57 5.37
C ALA A 275 -11.35 2.13 3.97
N GLY A 276 -10.72 3.22 3.54
CA GLY A 276 -10.95 3.82 2.22
C GLY A 276 -12.37 4.33 1.93
N ASP A 277 -13.23 4.45 2.95
CA ASP A 277 -14.63 4.93 3.01
C ASP A 277 -15.50 4.79 1.73
N ARG A 278 -16.39 3.79 1.71
CA ARG A 278 -17.28 3.44 0.58
C ARG A 278 -18.79 3.65 0.77
N ASN A 279 -19.27 4.24 1.87
CA ASN A 279 -20.72 4.22 2.12
C ASN A 279 -21.52 5.32 1.41
N TYR A 280 -22.48 4.87 0.58
CA TYR A 280 -23.53 5.60 -0.16
C TYR A 280 -24.45 6.44 0.75
N GLY A 281 -23.90 7.50 1.30
CA GLY A 281 -24.52 8.45 2.23
C GLY A 281 -23.48 9.36 2.91
N GLY A 282 -22.19 9.02 2.77
CA GLY A 282 -21.03 9.78 3.20
C GLY A 282 -20.07 10.05 2.04
N THR A 283 -20.54 10.70 0.98
CA THR A 283 -19.74 11.27 -0.12
C THR A 283 -18.72 12.34 0.32
N ARG A 284 -18.25 12.34 1.58
CA ARG A 284 -17.45 13.41 2.17
C ARG A 284 -16.52 12.94 3.30
N LEU A 285 -15.86 11.79 3.18
CA LEU A 285 -14.65 11.56 3.98
C LEU A 285 -13.48 11.05 3.15
N ALA A 286 -13.72 10.20 2.15
CA ALA A 286 -12.72 9.97 1.10
C ALA A 286 -12.57 11.23 0.22
N ASP A 287 -13.66 11.79 -0.31
CA ASP A 287 -13.63 13.09 -1.03
C ASP A 287 -13.49 14.31 -0.11
N ALA A 288 -13.60 14.12 1.22
CA ALA A 288 -13.26 15.17 2.17
C ALA A 288 -11.93 14.94 2.90
N VAL A 289 -11.14 13.93 2.58
CA VAL A 289 -9.69 13.97 2.81
C VAL A 289 -9.00 14.45 1.54
N LEU A 290 -9.71 14.45 0.41
CA LEU A 290 -9.14 14.53 -0.93
C LEU A 290 -9.98 15.52 -1.73
N GLY A 291 -9.56 16.79 -1.74
CA GLY A 291 -10.34 17.91 -2.26
C GLY A 291 -10.92 17.66 -3.65
N GLU A 292 -12.23 17.84 -3.76
CA GLU A 292 -12.95 17.94 -5.03
C GLU A 292 -12.25 18.95 -5.95
N TYR A 293 -11.80 18.47 -7.11
CA TYR A 293 -11.62 19.30 -8.28
C TYR A 293 -13.02 19.77 -8.72
N GLN A 294 -13.40 20.98 -8.35
CA GLN A 294 -14.28 21.76 -9.21
C GLN A 294 -13.39 22.39 -10.27
N THR A 295 -13.39 21.82 -11.47
CA THR A 295 -13.05 22.57 -12.68
C THR A 295 -13.95 23.81 -12.72
N PRO A 296 -13.42 25.03 -12.83
CA PRO A 296 -14.23 26.11 -13.36
C PRO A 296 -14.52 25.77 -14.82
N SER A 297 -15.78 25.53 -15.16
CA SER A 297 -16.18 25.58 -16.57
C SER A 297 -15.93 26.99 -17.10
N PRO A 298 -15.48 27.13 -18.36
CA PRO A 298 -15.39 28.43 -19.03
C PRO A 298 -16.75 29.12 -19.14
#